data_AF-A0A158KFR9-F1
#
_entry.id   AF-A0A158KFR9-F1
#
_cell.length_a   1.000
_cell.length_b   1.000
_cell.length_c   1.000
_cell.angle_alpha   90.00
_cell.angle_beta   90.00
_cell.angle_gamma   90.00
#
_symmetry.space_group_name_H-M   'P 1'
#
loop_
_entity.id
_entity.type
_entity.pdbx_description
1 polymer ?
#
loop_
_entity_poly.entity_id
_entity_poly.type
_entity_poly.pdbx_seq_one_letter_code
_entity_poly.pdbx_strand_id
1 'polypeptide(L)'
;MTTSPSVFRNIQRLPAFKNRHARGLRALRGLGLLCGLLVLGACDAAQPGASGSPTTAIAASSAATVQPEESRMWMTIGERRFAITLADTEAARAFAAMLPLSIDMADLNSNEKHAELPKSLPTNANRPGTIRSGDLMLYGSRTLVVFY
;
A
#
# COMPACT_ATOMS: atom_id res chain seq x y z
N MET A 1 -19.91 -10.24 3.99
CA MET A 1 -18.69 -9.51 3.58
C MET A 1 -17.91 -10.42 2.66
N THR A 2 -17.85 -10.10 1.36
CA THR A 2 -17.23 -10.95 0.34
C THR A 2 -15.75 -10.58 0.22
N THR A 3 -14.92 -11.18 1.06
CA THR A 3 -13.47 -10.97 1.02
C THR A 3 -12.94 -11.63 -0.26
N SER A 4 -12.58 -10.86 -1.28
CA SER A 4 -11.90 -11.39 -2.47
C SER A 4 -10.48 -11.80 -2.06
N PRO A 5 -10.15 -13.10 -2.00
CA PRO A 5 -8.91 -13.57 -1.39
C PRO A 5 -7.65 -13.26 -2.20
N SER A 6 -7.81 -12.87 -3.47
CA SER A 6 -6.71 -12.75 -4.42
C SER A 6 -6.43 -11.32 -4.88
N VAL A 7 -7.22 -10.31 -4.50
CA VAL A 7 -7.09 -8.94 -5.01
C VAL A 7 -6.71 -7.96 -3.91
N PHE A 8 -5.65 -7.20 -4.15
CA PHE A 8 -5.18 -6.08 -3.35
C PHE A 8 -5.58 -4.78 -4.03
N ARG A 9 -5.91 -3.74 -3.25
CA ARG A 9 -6.41 -2.49 -3.81
C ARG A 9 -5.42 -1.36 -3.62
N ASN A 10 -5.27 -0.55 -4.65
CA ASN A 10 -4.51 0.69 -4.56
C ASN A 10 -5.46 1.87 -4.30
N ILE A 11 -5.12 2.69 -3.32
CA ILE A 11 -5.91 3.89 -2.97
C ILE A 11 -5.66 5.06 -3.93
N GLN A 12 -4.60 4.99 -4.75
CA GLN A 12 -4.17 5.96 -5.73
C GLN A 12 -4.04 5.27 -7.09
N ARG A 13 -5.06 5.40 -7.95
CA ARG A 13 -5.09 4.75 -9.28
C ARG A 13 -3.76 4.89 -10.02
N LEU A 14 -3.25 3.78 -10.55
CA LEU A 14 -2.08 3.81 -11.42
C LEU A 14 -2.46 4.48 -12.75
N PRO A 15 -1.67 5.45 -13.25
CA PRO A 15 -1.82 5.87 -14.63
C PRO A 15 -1.26 4.80 -15.56
N ALA A 16 -1.77 4.75 -16.79
CA ALA A 16 -1.29 3.84 -17.81
C ALA A 16 0.24 3.96 -17.98
N PHE A 17 0.97 2.86 -17.76
CA PHE A 17 2.41 2.81 -17.97
C PHE A 17 2.69 2.66 -19.46
N LYS A 18 2.99 3.77 -20.14
CA LYS A 18 3.70 3.69 -21.42
C LYS A 18 5.12 3.25 -21.13
N ASN A 19 5.50 2.05 -21.59
CA ASN A 19 6.89 1.59 -21.59
C ASN A 19 7.73 2.62 -22.37
N ARG A 20 8.32 3.59 -21.66
CA ARG A 20 9.36 4.43 -22.22
C ARG A 20 10.60 3.55 -22.28
N HIS A 21 10.83 2.93 -23.43
CA HIS A 21 12.19 2.52 -23.78
C HIS A 21 13.08 3.75 -23.56
N ALA A 22 14.03 3.64 -22.63
CA ALA A 22 14.92 4.72 -22.25
C ALA A 22 15.63 5.26 -23.50
N ARG A 23 15.12 6.36 -24.05
CA ARG A 23 15.80 7.17 -25.06
C ARG A 23 16.37 8.39 -24.36
N GLY A 24 17.68 8.31 -24.10
CA GLY A 24 18.62 9.43 -24.12
C GLY A 24 18.44 10.52 -23.05
N LEU A 25 19.37 10.54 -22.11
CA LEU A 25 19.73 11.71 -21.31
C LEU A 25 19.76 12.99 -22.18
N ARG A 26 19.01 14.01 -21.79
CA ARG A 26 19.39 15.40 -22.02
C ARG A 26 19.29 16.18 -20.71
N ALA A 27 20.47 16.53 -20.22
CA ALA A 27 20.68 17.53 -19.20
C ALA A 27 20.00 18.84 -19.60
N LEU A 28 19.37 19.52 -18.65
CA LEU A 28 19.46 20.98 -18.60
C LEU A 28 19.36 21.45 -17.14
N ARG A 29 20.35 22.27 -16.80
CA ARG A 29 20.56 22.93 -15.53
C ARG A 29 19.41 23.90 -15.24
N GLY A 30 19.02 23.99 -13.98
CA GLY A 30 18.09 25.02 -13.48
C GLY A 30 18.39 25.35 -12.03
N LEU A 31 19.32 26.28 -11.85
CA LEU A 31 19.68 26.93 -10.59
C LEU A 31 18.48 27.78 -10.11
N GLY A 32 17.98 27.52 -8.91
CA GLY A 32 16.86 28.26 -8.31
C GLY A 32 17.03 28.40 -6.80
N LEU A 33 17.88 29.36 -6.43
CA LEU A 33 18.14 29.86 -5.08
C LEU A 33 16.87 30.52 -4.52
N LEU A 34 16.45 30.25 -3.28
CA LEU A 34 15.81 31.25 -2.42
C LEU A 34 15.72 30.78 -0.96
N CYS A 35 16.45 31.51 -0.12
CA CYS A 35 16.35 31.57 1.34
C CYS A 35 14.97 32.11 1.77
N GLY A 36 14.49 31.64 2.92
CA GLY A 36 13.33 32.19 3.60
C GLY A 36 13.27 31.72 5.05
N LEU A 37 14.13 32.33 5.86
CA LEU A 37 14.25 32.18 7.30
C LEU A 37 13.18 33.06 7.99
N LEU A 38 12.28 32.50 8.80
CA LEU A 38 11.43 33.24 9.76
C LEU A 38 10.63 32.22 10.60
N VAL A 39 10.41 32.29 11.92
CA VAL A 39 10.94 32.97 13.10
C VAL A 39 10.45 32.13 14.29
N LEU A 40 11.19 32.15 15.39
CA LEU A 40 10.85 31.57 16.69
C LEU A 40 9.44 31.94 17.21
N GLY A 41 8.74 30.94 17.76
CA GLY A 41 7.61 31.14 18.67
C GLY A 41 7.78 30.23 19.88
N ALA A 42 8.26 30.80 20.99
CA ALA A 42 8.28 30.22 22.32
C ALA A 42 7.01 30.59 23.11
N CYS A 43 6.91 30.07 24.34
CA CYS A 43 5.88 30.20 25.39
C CYS A 43 5.00 28.93 25.49
N ASP A 44 5.24 27.95 26.38
CA ASP A 44 5.53 27.89 27.82
C ASP A 44 4.27 27.77 28.72
N ALA A 45 4.42 26.91 29.73
CA ALA A 45 3.67 26.75 30.98
C ALA A 45 2.40 25.85 31.03
N ALA A 46 2.52 24.89 31.97
CA ALA A 46 1.54 24.50 32.99
C ALA A 46 0.78 23.16 32.84
N GLN A 47 1.35 22.12 33.47
CA GLN A 47 0.62 21.19 34.35
C GLN A 47 0.52 21.85 35.75
N PRO A 48 -0.46 21.57 36.65
CA PRO A 48 -0.85 20.21 37.06
C PRO A 48 -2.31 19.96 37.52
N GLY A 49 -2.64 18.67 37.60
CA GLY A 49 -3.29 18.05 38.78
C GLY A 49 -4.78 18.32 39.06
N ALA A 50 -5.61 17.29 38.88
CA ALA A 50 -6.65 16.94 39.85
C ALA A 50 -7.03 15.45 39.73
N SER A 51 -6.76 14.70 40.80
CA SER A 51 -7.30 13.38 41.05
C SER A 51 -8.82 13.44 41.18
N GLY A 52 -9.50 12.47 40.58
CA GLY A 52 -10.90 12.19 40.81
C GLY A 52 -11.20 10.75 40.41
N SER A 53 -11.01 9.81 41.34
CA SER A 53 -11.67 8.51 41.26
C SER A 53 -13.17 8.72 41.48
N PRO A 54 -14.00 8.10 40.65
CA PRO A 54 -14.96 7.18 41.25
C PRO A 54 -14.98 5.82 40.54
N THR A 55 -14.88 4.79 41.36
CA THR A 55 -15.76 3.61 41.39
C THR A 55 -16.32 3.08 40.07
N THR A 56 -15.80 1.90 39.71
CA THR A 56 -16.53 0.72 39.24
C THR A 56 -17.75 0.98 38.35
N ALA A 57 -17.50 1.00 37.03
CA ALA A 57 -18.47 0.55 36.05
C ALA A 57 -17.95 -0.77 35.47
N ILE A 58 -18.59 -1.88 35.84
CA ILE A 58 -18.55 -3.13 35.07
C ILE A 58 -19.28 -2.83 33.77
N ALA A 59 -18.56 -2.26 32.81
CA ALA A 59 -19.01 -2.13 31.45
C ALA A 59 -18.71 -3.44 30.75
N ALA A 60 -19.77 -4.07 30.27
CA ALA A 60 -19.79 -5.23 29.40
C ALA A 60 -18.59 -5.27 28.47
N SER A 61 -18.02 -6.47 28.27
CA SER A 61 -17.22 -6.80 27.09
C SER A 61 -18.00 -6.37 25.86
N SER A 62 -17.79 -5.13 25.45
CA SER A 62 -18.04 -4.68 24.10
C SER A 62 -17.10 -5.54 23.29
N ALA A 63 -17.66 -6.57 22.66
CA ALA A 63 -16.99 -7.26 21.60
C ALA A 63 -16.51 -6.16 20.66
N ALA A 64 -15.22 -5.82 20.76
CA ALA A 64 -14.59 -4.90 19.85
C ALA A 64 -14.86 -5.51 18.50
N THR A 65 -15.75 -4.89 17.73
CA THR A 65 -15.86 -5.13 16.31
C THR A 65 -14.46 -4.84 15.79
N VAL A 66 -13.67 -5.90 15.63
CA VAL A 66 -12.34 -5.82 15.04
C VAL A 66 -12.60 -5.34 13.63
N GLN A 67 -12.53 -4.03 13.44
CA GLN A 67 -12.44 -3.47 12.11
C GLN A 67 -11.21 -4.13 11.50
N PRO A 68 -11.32 -4.72 10.30
CA PRO A 68 -10.17 -5.34 9.67
C PRO A 68 -9.06 -4.28 9.61
N GLU A 69 -7.95 -4.54 10.29
CA GLU A 69 -6.75 -3.73 10.22
C GLU A 69 -6.25 -3.80 8.78
N GLU A 70 -6.64 -2.80 7.98
CA GLU A 70 -6.23 -2.66 6.59
C GLU A 70 -4.72 -2.40 6.54
N SER A 71 -3.94 -3.45 6.28
CA SER A 71 -2.49 -3.35 6.19
C SER A 71 -2.09 -2.54 4.94
N ARG A 72 -1.44 -1.39 5.16
CA ARG A 72 -0.94 -0.54 4.07
C ARG A 72 0.54 -0.78 3.81
N MET A 73 0.90 -0.85 2.54
CA MET A 73 2.28 -0.90 2.08
C MET A 73 2.52 0.10 0.95
N TRP A 74 3.79 0.29 0.61
CA TRP A 74 4.22 1.11 -0.51
C TRP A 74 4.84 0.24 -1.60
N MET A 75 4.45 0.51 -2.85
CA MET A 75 5.10 -0.06 -4.04
C MET A 75 5.70 1.07 -4.87
N THR A 76 6.88 0.81 -5.44
CA THR A 76 7.53 1.75 -6.35
C THR A 76 7.64 1.09 -7.72
N ILE A 77 7.21 1.78 -8.77
CA ILE A 77 7.34 1.35 -10.17
C ILE A 77 8.03 2.48 -10.93
N GLY A 78 9.25 2.23 -11.42
CA GLY A 78 10.13 3.28 -11.92
C GLY A 78 10.38 4.32 -10.82
N GLU A 79 10.07 5.59 -11.09
CA GLU A 79 10.26 6.70 -10.13
C GLU A 79 8.99 7.02 -9.33
N ARG A 80 7.90 6.25 -9.52
CA ARG A 80 6.58 6.57 -8.96
C ARG A 80 6.26 5.62 -7.81
N ARG A 81 5.81 6.18 -6.69
CA ARG A 81 5.43 5.45 -5.48
C ARG A 81 3.91 5.46 -5.32
N PHE A 82 3.34 4.33 -4.92
CA PHE A 82 1.91 4.11 -4.78
C PHE A 82 1.59 3.42 -3.47
N ALA A 83 0.51 3.82 -2.82
CA ALA A 83 0.01 3.20 -1.61
C ALA A 83 -0.93 2.03 -1.94
N ILE A 84 -0.61 0.85 -1.43
CA ILE A 84 -1.43 -0.35 -1.61
C ILE A 84 -2.01 -0.74 -0.26
N THR A 85 -3.31 -0.99 -0.25
CA THR A 85 -4.01 -1.63 0.85
C THR A 85 -4.11 -3.12 0.56
N LEU A 86 -3.54 -3.91 1.45
CA LEU A 86 -3.64 -5.36 1.42
C LEU A 86 -4.96 -5.79 2.05
N ALA A 87 -5.63 -6.77 1.43
CA ALA A 87 -6.79 -7.41 2.03
C ALA A 87 -6.37 -8.19 3.29
N ASP A 88 -7.27 -8.37 4.26
CA ASP A 88 -7.01 -9.27 5.39
C ASP A 88 -7.21 -10.73 4.96
N THR A 89 -6.19 -11.29 4.30
CA THR A 89 -6.18 -12.68 3.81
C THR A 89 -4.85 -13.34 4.14
N GLU A 90 -4.83 -14.68 4.18
CA GLU A 90 -3.59 -15.42 4.41
C GLU A 90 -2.55 -15.14 3.31
N ALA A 91 -2.98 -15.06 2.05
CA ALA A 91 -2.14 -14.70 0.92
C ALA A 91 -1.52 -13.31 1.10
N ALA A 92 -2.29 -12.33 1.57
CA ALA A 92 -1.83 -10.97 1.81
C ALA A 92 -0.80 -10.87 2.93
N ARG A 93 -1.06 -11.56 4.05
CA ARG A 93 -0.11 -11.60 5.16
C ARG A 93 1.18 -12.30 4.77
N ALA A 94 1.08 -13.41 4.02
CA ALA A 94 2.25 -14.11 3.50
C ALA A 94 3.02 -13.27 2.46
N PHE A 95 2.31 -12.50 1.63
CA PHE A 95 2.93 -11.56 0.70
C PHE A 95 3.66 -10.42 1.44
N ALA A 96 3.03 -9.81 2.44
CA ALA A 96 3.64 -8.76 3.27
C ALA A 96 4.92 -9.25 3.97
N ALA A 97 4.94 -10.52 4.40
CA ALA A 97 6.11 -11.14 5.02
C ALA A 97 7.31 -11.35 4.06
N MET A 98 7.11 -11.21 2.74
CA MET A 98 8.20 -11.24 1.75
C MET A 98 8.84 -9.87 1.51
N LEU A 99 8.30 -8.80 2.09
CA LEU A 99 8.83 -7.45 1.90
C LEU A 99 10.11 -7.24 2.74
N PRO A 100 11.08 -6.44 2.25
CA PRO A 100 11.07 -5.74 0.96
C PRO A 100 11.30 -6.68 -0.24
N LEU A 101 10.55 -6.48 -1.31
CA LEU A 101 10.58 -7.31 -2.51
C LEU A 101 10.77 -6.44 -3.76
N SER A 102 11.75 -6.77 -4.58
CA SER A 102 12.00 -6.14 -5.89
C SER A 102 11.97 -7.22 -6.95
N ILE A 103 11.08 -7.09 -7.95
CA ILE A 103 10.90 -8.06 -9.03
C ILE A 103 10.70 -7.31 -10.34
N ASP A 104 11.38 -7.76 -11.39
CA ASP A 104 11.13 -7.30 -12.76
C ASP A 104 9.86 -7.93 -13.32
N MET A 105 8.92 -7.10 -13.80
CA MET A 105 7.61 -7.56 -14.26
C MET A 105 7.45 -7.33 -15.77
N ALA A 106 7.11 -8.39 -16.50
CA ALA A 106 6.89 -8.36 -17.94
C ALA A 106 5.52 -7.74 -18.28
N ASP A 107 5.47 -7.03 -19.40
CA ASP A 107 4.22 -6.54 -19.99
C ASP A 107 3.41 -7.71 -20.56
N LEU A 108 2.11 -7.74 -20.26
CA LEU A 108 1.16 -8.63 -20.87
C LEU A 108 -0.05 -7.82 -21.32
N ASN A 109 -0.41 -7.97 -22.61
CA ASN A 109 -1.59 -7.37 -23.22
C ASN A 109 -1.73 -5.84 -23.05
N SER A 110 -0.65 -5.12 -22.71
CA SER A 110 -0.65 -3.67 -22.50
C SER A 110 -1.59 -3.16 -21.41
N ASN A 111 -2.08 -4.03 -20.52
CA ASN A 111 -2.93 -3.72 -19.37
C ASN A 111 -2.43 -4.37 -18.07
N GLU A 112 -1.48 -5.31 -18.15
CA GLU A 112 -0.99 -6.10 -17.04
C GLU A 112 0.54 -6.11 -16.99
N LYS A 113 1.08 -5.94 -15.79
CA LYS A 113 2.45 -6.38 -15.47
C LYS A 113 2.35 -7.66 -14.67
N HIS A 114 3.16 -8.67 -14.99
CA HIS A 114 3.18 -9.92 -14.24
C HIS A 114 4.60 -10.41 -13.95
N ALA A 115 4.75 -11.12 -12.83
CA ALA A 115 5.97 -11.85 -12.50
C ALA A 115 5.67 -12.99 -11.52
N GLU A 116 6.56 -13.98 -11.50
CA GLU A 116 6.52 -15.02 -10.48
C GLU A 116 7.18 -14.54 -9.18
N LEU A 117 6.55 -14.88 -8.06
CA LEU A 117 7.06 -14.69 -6.72
C LEU A 117 8.13 -15.75 -6.41
N PRO A 118 9.12 -15.43 -5.55
CA PRO A 118 10.19 -16.36 -5.18
C PRO A 118 9.67 -17.60 -4.43
N LYS A 119 8.49 -17.49 -3.81
CA LYS A 119 7.82 -18.57 -3.07
C LYS A 119 6.33 -18.57 -3.39
N SER A 120 5.74 -19.76 -3.46
CA SER A 120 4.29 -19.93 -3.54
C SER A 120 3.61 -19.43 -2.26
N LEU A 121 2.53 -18.68 -2.43
CA LEU A 121 1.67 -18.19 -1.37
C LEU A 121 0.44 -19.09 -1.19
N PRO A 122 -0.18 -19.08 0.00
CA PRO A 122 -1.50 -19.65 0.20
C PRO A 122 -2.48 -19.06 -0.81
N THR A 123 -3.27 -19.90 -1.45
CA THR A 123 -4.26 -19.48 -2.45
C THR A 123 -5.61 -20.04 -2.07
N ASN A 124 -6.63 -19.17 -2.10
CA ASN A 124 -8.02 -19.58 -2.15
C ASN A 124 -8.58 -19.05 -3.47
N ALA A 125 -8.46 -19.85 -4.53
CA ALA A 125 -8.80 -19.42 -5.87
C ALA A 125 -10.26 -18.98 -5.94
N ASN A 126 -10.48 -17.71 -6.23
CA ASN A 126 -11.80 -17.14 -6.42
C ASN A 126 -11.78 -16.19 -7.60
N ARG A 127 -12.92 -16.08 -8.30
CA ARG A 127 -13.05 -15.11 -9.38
C ARG A 127 -13.06 -13.70 -8.76
N PRO A 128 -12.10 -12.85 -9.11
CA PRO A 128 -12.14 -11.47 -8.65
C PRO A 128 -13.41 -10.79 -9.20
N GLY A 129 -13.93 -9.84 -8.42
CA GLY A 129 -14.98 -8.95 -8.90
C GLY A 129 -14.43 -7.94 -9.91
N THR A 130 -14.85 -6.68 -9.81
CA THR A 130 -14.31 -5.62 -10.66
C THR A 130 -12.85 -5.32 -10.35
N ILE A 131 -11.98 -5.55 -11.34
CA ILE A 131 -10.57 -5.15 -11.35
C ILE A 131 -10.46 -3.72 -11.93
N ARG A 132 -9.60 -2.89 -11.34
CA ARG A 132 -9.33 -1.51 -11.76
C ARG A 132 -7.83 -1.30 -11.96
N SER A 133 -7.46 -0.28 -12.75
CA SER A 133 -6.08 0.19 -12.81
C SER A 133 -5.56 0.51 -11.40
N GLY A 134 -4.47 -0.13 -11.03
CA GLY A 134 -3.86 -0.09 -9.72
C GLY A 134 -4.15 -1.28 -8.82
N ASP A 135 -5.12 -2.12 -9.14
CA ASP A 135 -5.33 -3.35 -8.39
C ASP A 135 -4.15 -4.31 -8.61
N LEU A 136 -3.80 -5.06 -7.57
CA LEU A 136 -2.90 -6.19 -7.69
C LEU A 136 -3.68 -7.48 -7.51
N MET A 137 -3.24 -8.54 -8.17
CA MET A 137 -3.85 -9.85 -8.06
C MET A 137 -2.80 -10.93 -7.90
N LEU A 138 -3.07 -11.91 -7.04
CA LEU A 138 -2.36 -13.18 -7.04
C LEU A 138 -3.10 -14.16 -7.98
N TYR A 139 -2.46 -14.48 -9.11
CA TYR A 139 -2.91 -15.51 -10.04
C TYR A 139 -2.24 -16.85 -9.70
N GLY A 140 -3.06 -17.88 -9.48
CA GLY A 140 -2.58 -19.14 -8.93
C GLY A 140 -1.99 -18.95 -7.53
N SER A 141 -0.88 -19.61 -7.25
CA SER A 141 -0.17 -19.48 -5.98
C SER A 141 1.07 -18.60 -6.05
N ARG A 142 1.52 -18.22 -7.26
CA ARG A 142 2.87 -17.65 -7.42
C ARG A 142 2.96 -16.45 -8.36
N THR A 143 1.96 -16.17 -9.18
CA THR A 143 2.06 -15.07 -10.15
C THR A 143 1.42 -13.81 -9.58
N LEU A 144 2.22 -12.77 -9.35
CA LEU A 144 1.73 -11.45 -9.01
C LEU A 144 1.42 -10.68 -10.29
N VAL A 145 0.24 -10.07 -10.36
CA VAL A 145 -0.23 -9.25 -11.47
C VAL A 145 -0.56 -7.85 -10.97
N VAL A 146 -0.17 -6.82 -11.72
CA VAL A 146 -0.51 -5.40 -11.48
C VAL A 146 -1.24 -4.88 -12.71
N PHE A 147 -2.44 -4.36 -12.52
CA PHE A 147 -3.26 -3.79 -13.60
C PHE A 147 -2.99 -2.29 -13.75
N TYR A 148 -2.92 -1.76 -14.97
CA TYR A 148 -2.70 -0.32 -15.22
C TYR A 148 -3.51 0.24 -16.39
#